data_AF-A0A4V3HG72-F1
#
_entry.id   AF-A0A4V3HG72-F1
#
_cell.length_a   1.000
_cell.length_b   1.000
_cell.length_c   1.000
_cell.angle_alpha   90.00
_cell.angle_beta   90.00
_cell.angle_gamma   90.00
#
_symmetry.space_group_name_H-M   'P 1'
#
loop_
_entity.id
_entity.type
_entity.pdbx_description
1 polymer ?
#
loop_
_entity_poly.entity_id
_entity_poly.type
_entity_poly.pdbx_seq_one_letter_code
_entity_poly.pdbx_strand_id
1 'polypeptide(L)'
;MTKKELFTSRQGAEQAASALLDWYDRVRRPFPWRETTDPYKIWISEVMLQQTQTSRAADYYLRWTGLFPTAEALARAPEEDVLKAWEGLGYYGRARNLRAAAKVIADTLGRKLPESYEELLALPGVGPYTAGAVASIAFGLPVPAVDANGKRVFSRLLDLGCPVDRSAGEGAVREAFSLMLPRDRPGDFNQAVMELGATLCVPRSPKCGECPLSGVCRARERGTALLRPVFSRREKGETAEGRMLVLLRDGKVYLRKRPSRGLWAGFEEFPWEAPPAEPLLPHALSRTEGADFGLIRCSFTRWRITLRVVIVPVPDGLEENAPGGRWAGGDELASLPLPAGSARVRKMLFRAGLIACLSRTPKAGAE
;
A
#
# COMPACT_ATOMS: atom_id res chain seq x y z
N MET A 1 -12.33 18.26 -39.76
CA MET A 1 -11.53 18.21 -38.51
C MET A 1 -10.52 17.09 -38.64
N THR A 2 -9.23 17.40 -38.56
CA THR A 2 -8.19 16.37 -38.59
C THR A 2 -8.09 15.71 -37.21
N LYS A 3 -7.76 14.41 -37.14
CA LYS A 3 -7.62 13.66 -35.86
C LYS A 3 -6.64 14.31 -34.86
N LYS A 4 -5.82 15.26 -35.31
CA LYS A 4 -4.87 16.05 -34.51
C LYS A 4 -5.56 17.02 -33.53
N GLU A 5 -6.81 17.42 -33.79
CA GLU A 5 -7.55 18.48 -33.07
C GLU A 5 -8.49 17.95 -31.96
N LEU A 6 -8.71 16.63 -31.88
CA LEU A 6 -9.70 16.00 -30.98
C LEU A 6 -9.34 16.03 -29.49
N PHE A 7 -8.06 16.26 -29.13
CA PHE A 7 -7.63 16.40 -27.73
C PHE A 7 -7.31 17.86 -27.33
N THR A 8 -7.31 18.77 -28.31
CA THR A 8 -6.98 20.19 -28.09
C THR A 8 -8.22 21.08 -28.13
N SER A 9 -9.35 20.60 -28.66
CA SER A 9 -10.63 21.29 -28.53
C SER A 9 -11.35 20.82 -27.26
N ARG A 10 -11.95 21.77 -26.54
CA ARG A 10 -12.77 21.51 -25.35
C ARG A 10 -13.87 20.49 -25.63
N GLN A 11 -14.50 20.59 -26.80
CA GLN A 11 -15.56 19.68 -27.24
C GLN A 11 -15.09 18.23 -27.38
N GLY A 12 -13.88 17.99 -27.88
CA GLY A 12 -13.33 16.64 -28.00
C GLY A 12 -12.99 16.01 -26.65
N ALA A 13 -12.48 16.82 -25.70
CA ALA A 13 -12.25 16.38 -24.33
C ALA A 13 -13.56 16.02 -23.60
N GLU A 14 -14.61 16.82 -23.78
CA GLU A 14 -15.95 16.57 -23.22
C GLU A 14 -16.56 15.28 -23.79
N GLN A 15 -16.47 15.04 -25.10
CA GLN A 15 -16.93 13.80 -25.73
C GLN A 15 -16.17 12.57 -25.24
N ALA A 16 -14.85 12.67 -25.12
CA ALA A 16 -14.03 11.57 -24.59
C ALA A 16 -14.35 11.27 -23.12
N ALA A 17 -14.62 12.30 -22.31
CA ALA A 17 -15.05 12.14 -20.93
C ALA A 17 -16.43 11.45 -20.82
N SER A 18 -17.39 11.88 -21.63
CA SER A 18 -18.72 11.25 -21.71
C SER A 18 -18.62 9.77 -22.11
N ALA A 19 -17.87 9.44 -23.16
CA ALA A 19 -17.68 8.05 -23.59
C ALA A 19 -17.04 7.16 -22.51
N LEU A 20 -16.12 7.73 -21.72
CA LEU A 20 -15.49 7.04 -20.59
C LEU A 20 -16.47 6.80 -19.44
N LEU A 21 -17.29 7.80 -19.10
CA LEU A 21 -18.32 7.68 -18.06
C LEU A 21 -19.40 6.67 -18.44
N ASP A 22 -19.89 6.72 -19.67
CA ASP A 22 -20.88 5.76 -20.18
C ASP A 22 -20.36 4.32 -20.10
N TRP A 23 -19.09 4.13 -20.44
CA TRP A 23 -18.43 2.84 -20.29
C TRP A 23 -18.34 2.43 -18.81
N TYR A 24 -17.93 3.34 -17.94
CA TYR A 24 -17.77 3.08 -16.51
C TYR A 24 -19.09 2.68 -15.84
N ASP A 25 -20.18 3.37 -16.15
CA ASP A 25 -21.51 3.09 -15.59
C ASP A 25 -21.99 1.66 -15.92
N ARG A 26 -21.55 1.09 -17.05
CA ARG A 26 -21.88 -0.29 -17.45
C ARG A 26 -21.00 -1.36 -16.82
N VAL A 27 -19.74 -1.05 -16.51
CA VAL A 27 -18.72 -2.08 -16.19
C VAL A 27 -18.06 -1.95 -14.83
N ARG A 28 -18.32 -0.86 -14.08
CA ARG A 28 -17.67 -0.62 -12.79
C ARG A 28 -17.86 -1.82 -11.87
N ARG A 29 -16.74 -2.32 -11.32
CA ARG A 29 -16.79 -3.41 -10.33
C ARG A 29 -17.37 -2.91 -8.99
N PRO A 30 -18.22 -3.71 -8.32
CA PRO A 30 -18.87 -3.34 -7.06
C PRO A 30 -17.91 -3.54 -5.89
N PHE A 31 -17.02 -2.57 -5.65
CA PHE A 31 -16.15 -2.60 -4.48
C PHE A 31 -16.84 -1.94 -3.28
N PRO A 32 -16.61 -2.40 -2.03
CA PRO A 32 -17.30 -1.88 -0.85
C PRO A 32 -17.23 -0.35 -0.66
N TRP A 33 -16.11 0.27 -1.04
CA TRP A 33 -15.92 1.73 -0.97
C TRP A 33 -16.61 2.52 -2.08
N ARG A 34 -17.16 1.86 -3.11
CA ARG A 34 -17.96 2.50 -4.17
C ARG A 34 -19.46 2.58 -3.83
N GLU A 35 -19.89 1.82 -2.82
CA GLU A 35 -21.28 1.77 -2.35
C GLU A 35 -21.53 2.76 -1.20
N THR A 36 -20.67 3.76 -1.05
CA THR A 36 -20.73 4.75 0.03
C THR A 36 -20.20 6.09 -0.44
N THR A 37 -20.76 7.18 0.11
CA THR A 37 -20.26 8.55 -0.06
C THR A 37 -19.53 9.07 1.19
N ASP A 38 -19.43 8.25 2.24
CA ASP A 38 -18.72 8.57 3.48
C ASP A 38 -17.23 8.91 3.21
N PRO A 39 -16.79 10.16 3.46
CA PRO A 39 -15.43 10.60 3.21
C PRO A 39 -14.37 9.81 3.98
N TYR A 40 -14.65 9.39 5.21
CA TYR A 40 -13.72 8.60 6.01
C TYR A 40 -13.47 7.25 5.33
N LYS A 41 -14.54 6.56 4.95
CA LYS A 41 -14.46 5.27 4.27
C LYS A 41 -13.73 5.36 2.94
N ILE A 42 -14.02 6.38 2.13
CA ILE A 42 -13.31 6.63 0.86
C ILE A 42 -11.83 6.88 1.13
N TRP A 43 -11.49 7.73 2.10
CA TRP A 43 -10.10 7.99 2.46
C TRP A 43 -9.34 6.72 2.88
N ILE A 44 -9.95 5.85 3.69
CA ILE A 44 -9.34 4.57 4.09
C ILE A 44 -9.09 3.68 2.86
N SER A 45 -10.05 3.56 1.93
CA SER A 45 -9.84 2.73 0.73
C SER A 45 -8.72 3.29 -0.14
N GLU A 46 -8.66 4.61 -0.34
CA GLU A 46 -7.63 5.25 -1.16
C GLU A 46 -6.23 5.03 -0.60
N VAL A 47 -6.06 5.07 0.73
CA VAL A 47 -4.77 4.77 1.35
C VAL A 47 -4.44 3.28 1.25
N MET A 48 -5.40 2.38 1.42
CA MET A 48 -5.19 0.93 1.28
C MET A 48 -4.80 0.54 -0.15
N LEU A 49 -5.41 1.15 -1.17
CA LEU A 49 -5.16 0.87 -2.58
C LEU A 49 -3.76 1.27 -3.06
N GLN A 50 -3.05 2.12 -2.31
CA GLN A 50 -1.66 2.45 -2.61
C GLN A 50 -0.78 1.19 -2.64
N GLN A 51 -0.28 0.83 -3.82
CA GLN A 51 0.60 -0.32 -4.03
C GLN A 51 0.03 -1.67 -3.54
N THR A 52 -1.29 -1.80 -3.50
CA THR A 52 -1.98 -3.02 -3.03
C THR A 52 -2.99 -3.48 -4.08
N GLN A 53 -3.10 -4.80 -4.30
CA GLN A 53 -4.13 -5.35 -5.19
C GLN A 53 -5.53 -5.09 -4.65
N THR A 54 -6.47 -4.73 -5.53
CA THR A 54 -7.82 -4.28 -5.15
C THR A 54 -8.61 -5.33 -4.35
N SER A 55 -8.56 -6.61 -4.73
CA SER A 55 -9.22 -7.69 -3.99
C SER A 55 -8.69 -7.81 -2.56
N ARG A 56 -7.36 -7.78 -2.40
CA ARG A 56 -6.73 -7.76 -1.09
C ARG A 56 -7.11 -6.52 -0.28
N ALA A 57 -7.17 -5.35 -0.91
CA ALA A 57 -7.58 -4.12 -0.23
C ALA A 57 -9.04 -4.23 0.27
N ALA A 58 -9.94 -4.84 -0.50
CA ALA A 58 -11.34 -5.07 -0.08
C ALA A 58 -11.46 -5.88 1.21
N ASP A 59 -10.72 -6.98 1.33
CA ASP A 59 -10.75 -7.81 2.54
C ASP A 59 -10.29 -7.05 3.78
N TYR A 60 -9.23 -6.24 3.64
CA TYR A 60 -8.71 -5.43 4.75
C TYR A 60 -9.62 -4.25 5.06
N TYR A 61 -10.19 -3.62 4.05
CA TYR A 61 -11.12 -2.51 4.20
C TYR A 61 -12.34 -2.89 5.02
N LEU A 62 -12.96 -4.05 4.74
CA LEU A 62 -14.13 -4.52 5.48
C LEU A 62 -13.80 -4.78 6.96
N ARG A 63 -12.66 -5.41 7.25
CA ARG A 63 -12.22 -5.60 8.65
C ARG A 63 -11.90 -4.28 9.33
N TRP A 64 -11.19 -3.39 8.64
CA TRP A 64 -10.76 -2.11 9.19
C TRP A 64 -11.94 -1.22 9.53
N THR A 65 -12.91 -1.08 8.62
CA THR A 65 -14.10 -0.26 8.86
C THR A 65 -15.04 -0.86 9.92
N GLY A 66 -14.96 -2.17 10.18
CA GLY A 66 -15.60 -2.79 11.34
C GLY A 66 -14.92 -2.46 12.67
N LEU A 67 -13.58 -2.46 12.72
CA LEU A 67 -12.80 -2.16 13.93
C LEU A 67 -12.73 -0.66 14.23
N PHE A 68 -12.57 0.15 13.18
CA PHE A 68 -12.41 1.59 13.24
C PHE A 68 -13.43 2.22 12.29
N PRO A 69 -14.70 2.37 12.72
CA PRO A 69 -15.77 2.87 11.85
C PRO A 69 -15.67 4.37 11.55
N THR A 70 -14.92 5.14 12.36
CA THR A 70 -14.77 6.59 12.20
C THR A 70 -13.32 7.06 12.44
N ALA A 71 -13.04 8.31 12.08
CA ALA A 71 -11.75 8.95 12.38
C ALA A 71 -11.49 8.98 13.91
N GLU A 72 -12.50 9.23 14.73
CA GLU A 72 -12.36 9.25 16.20
C GLU A 72 -12.02 7.87 16.75
N ALA A 73 -12.67 6.82 16.24
CA ALA A 73 -12.38 5.45 16.65
C ALA A 73 -10.92 5.09 16.32
N LEU A 74 -10.47 5.46 15.12
CA LEU A 74 -9.08 5.26 14.70
C LEU A 74 -8.08 6.10 15.52
N ALA A 75 -8.43 7.35 15.85
CA ALA A 75 -7.58 8.25 16.63
C ALA A 75 -7.34 7.73 18.05
N ARG A 76 -8.39 7.18 18.68
CA ARG A 76 -8.37 6.63 20.04
C ARG A 76 -7.72 5.25 20.12
N ALA A 77 -7.73 4.49 19.03
CA ALA A 77 -7.16 3.15 19.00
C ALA A 77 -5.66 3.17 19.42
N PRO A 78 -5.21 2.20 20.24
CA PRO A 78 -3.80 1.94 20.46
C PRO A 78 -3.05 1.73 19.14
N GLU A 79 -1.80 2.20 19.04
CA GLU A 79 -1.03 2.03 17.80
C GLU A 79 -0.84 0.55 17.44
N GLU A 80 -0.68 -0.31 18.43
CA GLU A 80 -0.47 -1.74 18.23
C GLU A 80 -1.69 -2.41 17.55
N ASP A 81 -2.90 -2.06 17.97
CA ASP A 81 -4.15 -2.55 17.35
C ASP A 81 -4.28 -2.09 15.91
N VAL A 82 -3.92 -0.83 15.63
CA VAL A 82 -3.93 -0.26 14.28
C VAL A 82 -2.91 -0.98 13.38
N LEU A 83 -1.69 -1.20 13.87
CA LEU A 83 -0.66 -1.93 13.13
C LEU A 83 -1.03 -3.41 12.94
N LYS A 84 -1.74 -4.00 13.91
CA LYS A 84 -2.21 -5.38 13.84
C LYS A 84 -3.31 -5.53 12.79
N ALA A 85 -4.28 -4.62 12.75
CA ALA A 85 -5.30 -4.59 11.71
C ALA A 85 -4.69 -4.40 10.30
N TRP A 86 -3.55 -3.70 10.20
CA TRP A 86 -2.81 -3.50 8.95
C TRP A 86 -1.84 -4.65 8.60
N GLU A 87 -1.64 -5.62 9.50
CA GLU A 87 -0.62 -6.65 9.36
C GLU A 87 -0.76 -7.40 8.03
N GLY A 88 0.29 -7.34 7.21
CA GLY A 88 0.34 -7.97 5.90
C GLY A 88 0.06 -7.05 4.70
N LEU A 89 -0.55 -5.87 4.85
CA LEU A 89 -0.71 -4.91 3.74
C LEU A 89 0.61 -4.27 3.30
N GLY A 90 1.63 -4.32 4.14
CA GLY A 90 2.91 -3.66 3.88
C GLY A 90 2.83 -2.13 3.95
N TYR A 91 3.99 -1.47 3.82
CA TYR A 91 4.11 -0.01 3.94
C TYR A 91 3.40 0.54 5.19
N TYR A 92 3.76 0.04 6.38
CA TYR A 92 3.14 0.38 7.67
C TYR A 92 3.15 1.88 8.02
N GLY A 93 4.01 2.68 7.38
CA GLY A 93 3.93 4.14 7.47
C GLY A 93 2.55 4.69 7.08
N ARG A 94 1.83 4.02 6.17
CA ARG A 94 0.44 4.37 5.81
C ARG A 94 -0.52 4.27 7.00
N ALA A 95 -0.47 3.17 7.75
CA ALA A 95 -1.32 2.99 8.93
C ALA A 95 -1.02 4.02 10.03
N ARG A 96 0.26 4.32 10.25
CA ARG A 96 0.68 5.37 11.20
C ARG A 96 0.21 6.74 10.77
N ASN A 97 0.35 7.07 9.49
CA ASN A 97 -0.12 8.35 8.94
C ASN A 97 -1.64 8.46 9.00
N LEU A 98 -2.39 7.39 8.68
CA LEU A 98 -3.84 7.33 8.87
C LEU A 98 -4.21 7.67 10.32
N ARG A 99 -3.58 7.01 11.30
CA ARG A 99 -3.83 7.29 12.71
C ARG A 99 -3.46 8.72 13.10
N ALA A 100 -2.32 9.23 12.63
CA ALA A 100 -1.89 10.60 12.90
C ALA A 100 -2.87 11.63 12.33
N ALA A 101 -3.31 11.45 11.08
CA ALA A 101 -4.32 12.30 10.46
C ALA A 101 -5.68 12.18 11.15
N ALA A 102 -6.07 10.99 11.58
CA ALA A 102 -7.30 10.77 12.33
C ALA A 102 -7.31 11.54 13.66
N LYS A 103 -6.15 11.64 14.35
CA LYS A 103 -6.00 12.48 15.54
C LYS A 103 -6.20 13.96 15.23
N VAL A 104 -5.57 14.47 14.16
CA VAL A 104 -5.77 15.87 13.71
C VAL A 104 -7.26 16.14 13.42
N ILE A 105 -7.95 15.21 12.75
CA ILE A 105 -9.38 15.33 12.44
C ILE A 105 -10.22 15.35 13.73
N ALA A 106 -9.94 14.44 14.67
CA ALA A 106 -10.68 14.32 15.92
C ALA A 106 -10.49 15.52 16.85
N ASP A 107 -9.27 16.08 16.90
CA ASP A 107 -8.88 17.13 17.84
C ASP A 107 -9.14 18.54 17.30
N THR A 108 -9.00 18.76 15.98
CA THR A 108 -8.95 20.11 15.39
C THR A 108 -10.05 20.40 14.37
N LEU A 109 -10.61 19.38 13.70
CA LEU A 109 -11.52 19.58 12.56
C LEU A 109 -12.97 19.18 12.87
N GLY A 110 -13.38 19.23 14.14
CA GLY A 110 -14.76 18.95 14.52
C GLY A 110 -15.23 17.55 14.13
N ARG A 111 -14.31 16.56 14.10
CA ARG A 111 -14.62 15.14 13.85
C ARG A 111 -15.09 14.81 12.43
N LYS A 112 -14.80 15.68 11.46
CA LYS A 112 -15.11 15.45 10.05
C LYS A 112 -13.86 15.65 9.20
N LEU A 113 -13.75 14.88 8.12
CA LEU A 113 -12.74 15.17 7.12
C LEU A 113 -13.01 16.56 6.53
N PRO A 114 -11.95 17.35 6.26
CA PRO A 114 -12.12 18.63 5.58
C PRO A 114 -12.56 18.40 4.14
N GLU A 115 -13.36 19.33 3.62
CA GLU A 115 -13.96 19.21 2.28
C GLU A 115 -13.04 19.81 1.19
N SER A 116 -12.12 20.71 1.55
CA SER A 116 -11.21 21.34 0.60
C SER A 116 -10.00 20.46 0.26
N TYR A 117 -9.51 20.59 -0.98
CA TYR A 117 -8.33 19.87 -1.42
C TYR A 117 -7.08 20.26 -0.61
N GLU A 118 -6.93 21.55 -0.31
CA GLU A 118 -5.79 22.11 0.41
C GLU A 118 -5.71 21.58 1.85
N GLU A 119 -6.84 21.51 2.56
CA GLU A 119 -6.91 20.97 3.91
C GLU A 119 -6.72 19.45 3.91
N LEU A 120 -7.31 18.73 2.94
CA LEU A 120 -7.05 17.30 2.77
C LEU A 120 -5.56 17.03 2.54
N LEU A 121 -4.90 17.82 1.68
CA LEU A 121 -3.48 17.70 1.37
C LEU A 121 -2.59 18.00 2.58
N ALA A 122 -3.04 18.84 3.51
CA ALA A 122 -2.32 19.16 4.73
C ALA A 122 -2.32 18.01 5.77
N LEU A 123 -3.19 17.01 5.61
CA LEU A 123 -3.27 15.89 6.54
C LEU A 123 -2.01 14.97 6.46
N PRO A 124 -1.53 14.45 7.60
CA PRO A 124 -0.40 13.51 7.63
C PRO A 124 -0.54 12.34 6.64
N GLY A 125 0.43 12.22 5.73
CA GLY A 125 0.51 11.15 4.74
C GLY A 125 -0.52 11.21 3.61
N VAL A 126 -1.30 12.29 3.50
CA VAL A 126 -2.15 12.54 2.34
C VAL A 126 -1.33 13.26 1.28
N GLY A 127 -1.12 12.59 0.14
CA GLY A 127 -0.46 13.19 -1.02
C GLY A 127 -1.48 13.74 -2.04
N PRO A 128 -1.01 14.39 -3.12
CA PRO A 128 -1.87 14.98 -4.15
C PRO A 128 -2.91 14.01 -4.73
N TYR A 129 -2.52 12.75 -4.95
CA TYR A 129 -3.44 11.70 -5.42
C TYR A 129 -4.60 11.49 -4.44
N THR A 130 -4.30 11.28 -3.16
CA THR A 130 -5.29 10.92 -2.15
C THR A 130 -6.19 12.11 -1.83
N ALA A 131 -5.64 13.33 -1.75
CA ALA A 131 -6.42 14.54 -1.62
C ALA A 131 -7.39 14.72 -2.81
N GLY A 132 -6.91 14.55 -4.05
CA GLY A 132 -7.77 14.63 -5.24
C GLY A 132 -8.84 13.55 -5.29
N ALA A 133 -8.50 12.32 -4.91
CA ALA A 133 -9.45 11.20 -4.88
C ALA A 133 -10.57 11.44 -3.86
N VAL A 134 -10.22 11.81 -2.62
CA VAL A 134 -11.22 12.08 -1.57
C VAL A 134 -12.05 13.31 -1.93
N ALA A 135 -11.41 14.42 -2.33
CA ALA A 135 -12.09 15.66 -2.73
C ALA A 135 -13.13 15.44 -3.84
N SER A 136 -12.78 14.65 -4.85
CA SER A 136 -13.66 14.41 -6.00
C SER A 136 -14.76 13.37 -5.73
N ILE A 137 -14.43 12.26 -5.05
CA ILE A 137 -15.36 11.16 -4.84
C ILE A 137 -16.35 11.48 -3.70
N ALA A 138 -15.85 12.05 -2.60
CA ALA A 138 -16.67 12.31 -1.42
C ALA A 138 -17.37 13.68 -1.46
N PHE A 139 -16.69 14.70 -2.01
CA PHE A 139 -17.15 16.10 -1.98
C PHE A 139 -17.46 16.69 -3.36
N GLY A 140 -17.36 15.90 -4.43
CA GLY A 140 -17.71 16.35 -5.78
C GLY A 140 -16.83 17.46 -6.35
N LEU A 141 -15.63 17.68 -5.79
CA LEU A 141 -14.73 18.73 -6.28
C LEU A 141 -14.04 18.30 -7.59
N PRO A 142 -13.95 19.19 -8.60
CA PRO A 142 -13.30 18.88 -9.88
C PRO A 142 -11.77 18.92 -9.77
N VAL A 143 -11.22 17.99 -8.99
CA VAL A 143 -9.79 17.85 -8.76
C VAL A 143 -9.26 16.52 -9.35
N PRO A 144 -8.17 16.54 -10.14
CA PRO A 144 -7.57 15.32 -10.68
C PRO A 144 -7.03 14.37 -9.60
N ALA A 145 -7.38 13.08 -9.71
CA ALA A 145 -6.81 12.00 -8.90
C ALA A 145 -5.95 11.07 -9.77
N VAL A 146 -4.70 11.45 -10.02
CA VAL A 146 -3.82 10.72 -10.96
C VAL A 146 -2.97 9.66 -10.25
N ASP A 147 -3.40 8.40 -10.33
CA ASP A 147 -2.63 7.25 -9.87
C ASP A 147 -1.68 6.70 -10.95
N ALA A 148 -1.01 5.57 -10.67
CA ALA A 148 -0.15 4.91 -11.66
C ALA A 148 -0.92 4.39 -12.88
N ASN A 149 -2.21 4.06 -12.74
CA ASN A 149 -3.07 3.66 -13.84
C ASN A 149 -3.40 4.87 -14.73
N GLY A 150 -3.83 5.98 -14.15
CA GLY A 150 -4.07 7.24 -14.83
C GLY A 150 -2.82 7.76 -15.54
N LYS A 151 -1.65 7.74 -14.89
CA LYS A 151 -0.37 8.08 -15.54
C LYS A 151 -0.16 7.28 -16.82
N ARG A 152 -0.37 5.95 -16.79
CA ARG A 152 -0.24 5.10 -17.99
C ARG A 152 -1.27 5.42 -19.06
N VAL A 153 -2.54 5.57 -18.69
CA VAL A 153 -3.64 5.91 -19.61
C VAL A 153 -3.31 7.21 -20.35
N PHE A 154 -3.04 8.28 -19.63
CA PHE A 154 -2.76 9.59 -20.23
C PHE A 154 -1.44 9.64 -21.01
N SER A 155 -0.42 8.91 -20.57
CA SER A 155 0.81 8.77 -21.36
C SER A 155 0.58 8.10 -22.72
N ARG A 156 -0.36 7.15 -22.80
CA ARG A 156 -0.76 6.52 -24.06
C ARG A 156 -1.66 7.43 -24.89
N LEU A 157 -2.60 8.13 -24.26
CA LEU A 157 -3.48 9.09 -24.96
C LEU A 157 -2.66 10.18 -25.66
N LEU A 158 -1.65 10.71 -24.98
CA LEU A 158 -0.76 11.75 -25.50
C LEU A 158 0.40 11.23 -26.37
N ASP A 159 0.65 9.91 -26.35
CA ASP A 159 1.90 9.31 -26.87
C ASP A 159 3.16 9.97 -26.28
N LEU A 160 3.15 10.18 -24.95
CA LEU A 160 4.15 10.96 -24.23
C LEU A 160 5.51 10.25 -24.17
N GLY A 161 6.48 10.75 -24.92
CA GLY A 161 7.84 10.19 -24.98
C GLY A 161 8.77 10.57 -23.83
N CYS A 162 8.39 11.55 -23.00
CA CYS A 162 9.20 11.96 -21.85
C CYS A 162 8.84 11.16 -20.58
N PRO A 163 9.77 11.05 -19.60
CA PRO A 163 9.52 10.31 -18.37
C PRO A 163 8.38 10.90 -17.50
N VAL A 164 7.45 10.04 -17.06
CA VAL A 164 6.23 10.40 -16.29
C VAL A 164 6.45 10.52 -14.78
N ASP A 165 7.69 10.31 -14.35
CA ASP A 165 8.21 10.45 -13.00
C ASP A 165 9.20 11.63 -12.91
N ARG A 166 9.08 12.58 -13.85
CA ARG A 166 9.77 13.86 -13.90
C ARG A 166 8.74 14.97 -14.08
N SER A 167 9.04 16.18 -13.59
CA SER A 167 8.10 17.30 -13.52
C SER A 167 7.41 17.61 -14.85
N ALA A 168 8.14 17.57 -15.97
CA ALA A 168 7.57 17.82 -17.30
C ALA A 168 6.51 16.76 -17.70
N GLY A 169 6.79 15.47 -17.48
CA GLY A 169 5.85 14.40 -17.80
C GLY A 169 4.67 14.36 -16.83
N GLU A 170 4.90 14.63 -15.54
CA GLU A 170 3.82 14.76 -14.55
C GLU A 170 2.90 15.94 -14.86
N GLY A 171 3.46 17.08 -15.25
CA GLY A 171 2.71 18.27 -15.68
C GLY A 171 1.83 17.97 -16.90
N ALA A 172 2.39 17.39 -17.96
CA ALA A 172 1.66 17.04 -19.18
C ALA A 172 0.50 16.08 -18.92
N VAL A 173 0.71 15.06 -18.07
CA VAL A 173 -0.35 14.13 -17.66
C VAL A 173 -1.45 14.88 -16.90
N ARG A 174 -1.07 15.72 -15.92
CA ARG A 174 -2.05 16.43 -15.08
C ARG A 174 -2.87 17.43 -15.90
N GLU A 175 -2.24 18.15 -16.84
CA GLU A 175 -2.92 19.08 -17.72
C GLU A 175 -3.96 18.37 -18.60
N ALA A 176 -3.57 17.30 -19.29
CA ALA A 176 -4.49 16.53 -20.11
C ALA A 176 -5.62 15.89 -19.30
N PHE A 177 -5.32 15.44 -18.08
CA PHE A 177 -6.33 14.93 -17.15
C PHE A 177 -7.35 16.00 -16.80
N SER A 178 -6.89 17.18 -16.37
CA SER A 178 -7.76 18.31 -16.00
C SER A 178 -8.64 18.78 -17.16
N LEU A 179 -8.14 18.74 -18.40
CA LEU A 179 -8.91 19.11 -19.59
C LEU A 179 -10.11 18.18 -19.83
N MET A 180 -9.99 16.89 -19.46
CA MET A 180 -11.07 15.92 -19.60
C MET A 180 -11.96 15.81 -18.36
N LEU A 181 -11.56 16.37 -17.22
CA LEU A 181 -12.27 16.20 -15.95
C LEU A 181 -13.60 16.98 -15.97
N PRO A 182 -14.75 16.30 -15.97
CA PRO A 182 -16.05 16.96 -16.00
C PRO A 182 -16.38 17.57 -14.62
N ARG A 183 -17.19 18.63 -14.61
CA ARG A 183 -17.57 19.35 -13.39
C ARG A 183 -18.74 18.72 -12.63
N ASP A 184 -19.60 17.99 -13.32
CA ASP A 184 -20.82 17.37 -12.79
C ASP A 184 -20.55 16.01 -12.14
N ARG A 185 -19.59 15.24 -12.65
CA ARG A 185 -19.23 13.90 -12.13
C ARG A 185 -17.72 13.67 -11.97
N PRO A 186 -16.97 14.55 -11.27
CA PRO A 186 -15.51 14.45 -11.20
C PRO A 186 -15.03 13.18 -10.48
N GLY A 187 -15.73 12.76 -9.42
CA GLY A 187 -15.43 11.53 -8.70
C GLY A 187 -15.57 10.27 -9.55
N ASP A 188 -16.65 10.16 -10.32
CA ASP A 188 -16.85 9.04 -11.24
C ASP A 188 -15.83 9.04 -12.37
N PHE A 189 -15.48 10.21 -12.91
CA PHE A 189 -14.46 10.30 -13.94
C PHE A 189 -13.08 9.84 -13.43
N ASN A 190 -12.68 10.30 -12.23
CA ASN A 190 -11.45 9.85 -11.59
C ASN A 190 -11.42 8.32 -11.44
N GLN A 191 -12.50 7.74 -10.94
CA GLN A 191 -12.61 6.29 -10.79
C GLN A 191 -12.66 5.56 -12.15
N ALA A 192 -13.29 6.13 -13.17
CA ALA A 192 -13.37 5.57 -14.51
C ALA A 192 -11.98 5.49 -15.16
N VAL A 193 -11.14 6.50 -14.99
CA VAL A 193 -9.74 6.46 -15.46
C VAL A 193 -8.96 5.34 -14.76
N MET A 194 -9.11 5.19 -13.44
CA MET A 194 -8.47 4.12 -12.68
C MET A 194 -8.95 2.74 -13.15
N GLU A 195 -10.26 2.58 -13.32
CA GLU A 195 -10.89 1.35 -13.81
C GLU A 195 -10.41 1.00 -15.23
N LEU A 196 -10.33 1.99 -16.12
CA LEU A 196 -9.83 1.82 -17.48
C LEU A 196 -8.39 1.30 -17.48
N GLY A 197 -7.52 1.92 -16.69
CA GLY A 197 -6.14 1.49 -16.57
C GLY A 197 -6.02 0.09 -15.94
N ALA A 198 -6.89 -0.25 -14.99
CA ALA A 198 -6.88 -1.54 -14.31
C ALA A 198 -7.39 -2.70 -15.17
N THR A 199 -8.33 -2.46 -16.10
CA THR A 199 -9.08 -3.52 -16.80
C THR A 199 -8.81 -3.62 -18.30
N LEU A 200 -8.66 -2.49 -19.00
CA LEU A 200 -8.47 -2.47 -20.47
C LEU A 200 -7.09 -1.96 -20.85
N CYS A 201 -6.69 -0.80 -20.35
CA CYS A 201 -5.41 -0.16 -20.66
C CYS A 201 -4.28 -0.70 -19.76
N VAL A 202 -4.16 -2.04 -19.68
CA VAL A 202 -3.20 -2.73 -18.82
C VAL A 202 -1.76 -2.65 -19.37
N PRO A 203 -0.71 -2.88 -18.55
CA PRO A 203 0.68 -2.65 -18.96
C PRO A 203 1.14 -3.45 -20.17
N ARG A 204 0.91 -4.77 -20.19
CA ARG A 204 1.53 -5.69 -21.17
C ARG A 204 0.67 -6.01 -22.39
N SER A 205 -0.64 -6.11 -22.23
CA SER A 205 -1.55 -6.50 -23.31
C SER A 205 -2.83 -5.65 -23.24
N PRO A 206 -2.76 -4.36 -23.64
CA PRO A 206 -3.91 -3.47 -23.57
C PRO A 206 -5.00 -3.90 -24.57
N LYS A 207 -6.24 -3.92 -24.11
CA LYS A 207 -7.42 -4.26 -24.91
C LYS A 207 -7.92 -3.06 -25.71
N CYS A 208 -7.10 -2.59 -26.66
CA CYS A 208 -7.34 -1.37 -27.41
C CYS A 208 -8.63 -1.39 -28.26
N GLY A 209 -9.11 -2.57 -28.66
CA GLY A 209 -10.36 -2.72 -29.42
C GLY A 209 -11.63 -2.49 -28.58
N GLU A 210 -11.55 -2.71 -27.27
CA GLU A 210 -12.67 -2.52 -26.33
C GLU A 210 -12.61 -1.14 -25.63
N CYS A 211 -11.53 -0.39 -25.84
CA CYS A 211 -11.27 0.85 -25.11
C CYS A 211 -12.17 2.00 -25.60
N PRO A 212 -12.95 2.66 -24.72
CA PRO A 212 -13.82 3.77 -25.09
C PRO A 212 -13.04 4.99 -25.60
N LEU A 213 -11.75 5.10 -25.25
CA LEU A 213 -10.88 6.19 -25.68
C LEU A 213 -10.03 5.84 -26.92
N SER A 214 -10.29 4.71 -27.56
CA SER A 214 -9.47 4.21 -28.69
C SER A 214 -9.47 5.12 -29.91
N GLY A 215 -10.52 5.92 -30.11
CA GLY A 215 -10.65 6.88 -31.22
C GLY A 215 -9.76 8.12 -31.06
N VAL A 216 -9.36 8.44 -29.83
CA VAL A 216 -8.56 9.65 -29.49
C VAL A 216 -7.15 9.32 -28.97
N CYS A 217 -6.78 8.03 -28.93
CA CYS A 217 -5.51 7.57 -28.36
C CYS A 217 -4.36 7.61 -29.38
N ARG A 218 -3.42 8.55 -29.22
CA ARG A 218 -2.27 8.72 -30.12
C ARG A 218 -1.33 7.51 -30.13
N ALA A 219 -1.10 6.88 -28.97
CA ALA A 219 -0.22 5.71 -28.93
C ALA A 219 -0.85 4.47 -29.59
N ARG A 220 -2.20 4.40 -29.67
CA ARG A 220 -2.88 3.37 -30.46
C ARG A 220 -2.71 3.65 -31.96
N GLU A 221 -2.96 4.88 -32.39
CA GLU A 221 -2.80 5.31 -33.77
C GLU A 221 -1.39 5.04 -34.30
N ARG A 222 -0.37 5.24 -33.46
CA ARG A 222 1.05 5.09 -33.80
C ARG A 222 1.66 3.72 -33.47
N GLY A 223 0.90 2.81 -32.88
CA GLY A 223 1.43 1.50 -32.45
C GLY A 223 2.45 1.55 -31.31
N THR A 224 2.52 2.66 -30.55
CA THR A 224 3.51 2.88 -29.47
C THR A 224 2.98 2.56 -28.07
N ALA A 225 1.77 2.00 -27.93
CA ALA A 225 1.14 1.79 -26.62
C ALA A 225 1.99 0.98 -25.62
N LEU A 226 2.76 -0.01 -26.10
CA LEU A 226 3.68 -0.80 -25.27
C LEU A 226 4.98 -0.07 -24.89
N LEU A 227 5.30 1.02 -25.60
CA LEU A 227 6.44 1.90 -25.32
C LEU A 227 6.08 3.03 -24.33
N ARG A 228 4.87 3.00 -23.76
CA ARG A 228 4.33 4.01 -22.84
C ARG A 228 3.76 3.34 -21.59
N PRO A 229 3.90 3.96 -20.40
CA PRO A 229 4.64 5.21 -20.13
C PRO A 229 6.17 5.01 -20.16
N VAL A 230 6.90 6.10 -20.42
CA VAL A 230 8.35 6.14 -20.21
C VAL A 230 8.61 6.50 -18.75
N PHE A 231 9.54 5.79 -18.10
CA PHE A 231 10.01 6.10 -16.75
C PHE A 231 11.49 6.46 -16.78
N SER A 232 11.92 7.29 -15.85
CA SER A 232 13.34 7.53 -15.62
C SER A 232 14.04 6.23 -15.22
N ARG A 233 15.31 6.11 -15.61
CA ARG A 233 16.11 4.92 -15.28
C ARG A 233 16.21 4.81 -13.76
N ARG A 234 15.62 3.76 -13.19
CA ARG A 234 15.78 3.44 -11.77
C ARG A 234 17.14 2.80 -11.54
N GLU A 235 17.77 3.12 -10.41
CA GLU A 235 18.92 2.37 -9.92
C GLU A 235 18.57 0.89 -9.76
N LYS A 236 19.52 0.00 -10.05
CA LYS A 236 19.33 -1.43 -9.81
C LYS A 236 19.19 -1.63 -8.30
N GLY A 237 18.14 -2.33 -7.89
CA GLY A 237 18.02 -2.77 -6.50
C GLY A 237 19.13 -3.75 -6.13
N GLU A 238 19.45 -3.83 -4.85
CA GLU A 238 20.50 -4.65 -4.27
C GLU A 238 19.96 -6.00 -3.79
N THR A 239 20.84 -6.99 -3.77
CA THR A 239 20.56 -8.32 -3.23
C THR A 239 21.43 -8.56 -2.02
N ALA A 240 20.88 -9.19 -0.99
CA ALA A 240 21.62 -9.57 0.21
C ALA A 240 21.22 -10.96 0.68
N GLU A 241 22.15 -11.61 1.37
CA GLU A 241 21.91 -12.85 2.08
C GLU A 241 22.31 -12.67 3.54
N GLY A 242 21.69 -13.46 4.41
CA GLY A 242 22.02 -13.44 5.83
C GLY A 242 21.14 -14.40 6.62
N ARG A 243 20.99 -14.13 7.91
CA ARG A 243 20.26 -15.03 8.82
C ARG A 243 19.29 -14.30 9.74
N MET A 244 18.24 -15.01 10.11
CA MET A 244 17.27 -14.62 11.13
C MET A 244 17.35 -15.63 12.27
N LEU A 245 17.51 -15.13 13.49
CA LEU A 245 17.74 -15.92 14.69
C LEU A 245 16.42 -16.14 15.43
N VAL A 246 16.15 -17.38 15.77
CA VAL A 246 15.07 -17.78 16.68
C VAL A 246 15.72 -18.28 17.96
N LEU A 247 15.40 -17.62 19.07
CA LEU A 247 15.80 -18.06 20.41
C LEU A 247 14.57 -18.58 21.11
N LEU A 248 14.68 -19.78 21.71
CA LEU A 248 13.61 -20.44 22.43
C LEU A 248 14.05 -20.65 23.88
N ARG A 249 13.18 -20.28 24.82
CA ARG A 249 13.38 -20.51 26.25
C ARG A 249 12.03 -20.63 26.93
N ASP A 250 11.79 -21.72 27.67
CA ASP A 250 10.60 -21.91 28.49
C ASP A 250 9.27 -21.64 27.74
N GLY A 251 9.17 -22.09 26.48
CA GLY A 251 8.00 -21.86 25.63
C GLY A 251 7.82 -20.42 25.11
N LYS A 252 8.84 -19.56 25.27
CA LYS A 252 8.87 -18.17 24.80
C LYS A 252 9.89 -17.98 23.67
N VAL A 253 9.71 -16.92 22.88
CA VAL A 253 10.68 -16.44 21.89
C VAL A 253 11.27 -15.10 22.28
N TYR A 254 12.53 -14.87 21.92
CA TYR A 254 13.14 -13.54 22.03
C TYR A 254 12.80 -12.68 20.81
N LEU A 255 12.36 -11.46 21.06
CA LEU A 255 12.12 -10.42 20.05
C LEU A 255 12.93 -9.18 20.38
N ARG A 256 13.56 -8.58 19.38
CA ARG A 256 14.20 -7.25 19.51
C ARG A 256 13.22 -6.14 19.16
N LYS A 257 13.33 -5.00 19.84
CA LYS A 257 12.62 -3.76 19.48
C LYS A 257 13.48 -2.95 18.50
N ARG A 258 12.89 -2.57 17.37
CA ARG A 258 13.57 -1.71 16.39
C ARG A 258 13.57 -0.24 16.85
N PRO A 259 14.57 0.55 16.42
CA PRO A 259 14.62 1.99 16.70
C PRO A 259 13.33 2.73 16.29
N SER A 260 13.11 3.91 16.85
CA SER A 260 11.92 4.74 16.53
C SER A 260 11.94 5.36 15.13
N ARG A 261 13.03 5.18 14.37
CA ARG A 261 13.20 5.68 13.00
C ARG A 261 13.79 4.58 12.11
N GLY A 262 13.70 4.78 10.80
CA GLY A 262 14.24 3.86 9.80
C GLY A 262 13.30 2.70 9.45
N LEU A 263 13.87 1.64 8.85
CA LEU A 263 13.12 0.47 8.41
C LEU A 263 12.36 -0.14 9.59
N TRP A 264 11.04 -0.34 9.42
CA TRP A 264 10.16 -0.91 10.45
C TRP A 264 10.30 -0.27 11.83
N ALA A 265 10.44 1.05 11.85
CA ALA A 265 10.54 1.82 13.08
C ALA A 265 9.53 1.35 14.15
N GLY A 266 10.00 1.10 15.37
CA GLY A 266 9.20 0.71 16.53
C GLY A 266 8.58 -0.69 16.50
N PHE A 267 8.80 -1.51 15.46
CA PHE A 267 8.33 -2.89 15.45
C PHE A 267 9.18 -3.78 16.37
N GLU A 268 8.54 -4.81 16.91
CA GLU A 268 9.25 -5.97 17.44
C GLU A 268 9.50 -6.98 16.32
N GLU A 269 10.64 -7.66 16.36
CA GLU A 269 11.01 -8.65 15.35
C GLU A 269 11.95 -9.73 15.89
N PHE A 270 12.00 -10.85 15.19
CA PHE A 270 13.10 -11.79 15.38
C PHE A 270 14.40 -11.11 14.97
N PRO A 271 15.49 -11.21 15.76
CA PRO A 271 16.78 -10.66 15.38
C PRO A 271 17.25 -11.22 14.03
N TRP A 272 17.77 -10.37 13.15
CA TRP A 272 18.34 -10.80 11.88
C TRP A 272 19.48 -9.89 11.45
N GLU A 273 20.38 -10.44 10.66
CA GLU A 273 21.50 -9.73 10.03
C GLU A 273 21.50 -9.96 8.52
N ALA A 274 21.39 -8.86 7.77
CA ALA A 274 21.73 -8.72 6.38
C ALA A 274 21.73 -7.21 6.04
N PRO A 275 22.45 -6.75 5.02
CA PRO A 275 22.33 -5.39 4.53
C PRO A 275 20.87 -4.99 4.19
N PRO A 276 20.40 -3.77 4.55
CA PRO A 276 21.10 -2.78 5.36
C PRO A 276 21.07 -3.19 6.84
N ALA A 277 22.25 -3.32 7.45
CA ALA A 277 22.42 -3.93 8.76
C ALA A 277 22.08 -2.97 9.92
N GLU A 278 20.80 -2.63 10.06
CA GLU A 278 20.31 -1.79 11.15
C GLU A 278 19.06 -2.37 11.82
N PRO A 279 19.05 -2.56 13.17
CA PRO A 279 20.19 -2.48 14.06
C PRO A 279 21.12 -3.70 13.92
N LEU A 280 22.41 -3.52 14.20
CA LEU A 280 23.37 -4.62 14.31
C LEU A 280 22.92 -5.62 15.37
N LEU A 281 23.24 -6.90 15.16
CA LEU A 281 23.03 -7.90 16.18
C LEU A 281 23.99 -7.66 17.36
N PRO A 282 23.53 -7.83 18.61
CA PRO A 282 24.43 -7.96 19.76
C PRO A 282 25.54 -8.99 19.47
N HIS A 283 26.77 -8.72 19.91
CA HIS A 283 27.91 -9.56 19.59
C HIS A 283 27.73 -11.03 20.03
N ALA A 284 27.06 -11.24 21.17
CA ALA A 284 26.71 -12.56 21.68
C ALA A 284 25.87 -13.39 20.69
N LEU A 285 24.99 -12.74 19.91
CA LEU A 285 24.12 -13.38 18.91
C LEU A 285 24.80 -13.49 17.54
N SER A 286 25.74 -12.60 17.23
CA SER A 286 26.43 -12.58 15.94
C SER A 286 27.40 -13.75 15.74
N ARG A 287 27.73 -14.52 16.78
CA ARG A 287 28.63 -15.68 16.69
C ARG A 287 27.95 -17.02 17.00
N THR A 288 26.66 -17.02 17.34
CA THR A 288 25.97 -18.25 17.72
C THR A 288 25.62 -19.07 16.49
N GLU A 289 26.10 -20.31 16.43
CA GLU A 289 25.63 -21.29 15.46
C GLU A 289 24.29 -21.88 15.91
N GLY A 290 23.47 -22.28 14.95
CA GLY A 290 22.13 -22.77 15.22
C GLY A 290 21.67 -23.80 14.20
N ALA A 291 20.63 -24.54 14.56
CA ALA A 291 19.99 -25.51 13.68
C ALA A 291 19.19 -24.79 12.58
N ASP A 292 19.29 -25.27 11.34
CA ASP A 292 18.52 -24.74 10.22
C ASP A 292 17.02 -24.96 10.44
N PHE A 293 16.24 -23.90 10.25
CA PHE A 293 14.79 -23.92 10.34
C PHE A 293 14.11 -23.45 9.05
N GLY A 294 14.89 -23.27 7.98
CA GLY A 294 14.41 -23.00 6.63
C GLY A 294 14.80 -21.63 6.09
N LEU A 295 14.24 -21.28 4.94
CA LEU A 295 14.57 -20.06 4.21
C LEU A 295 13.34 -19.16 4.06
N ILE A 296 13.55 -17.86 4.27
CA ILE A 296 12.58 -16.82 3.93
C ILE A 296 13.19 -15.83 2.94
N ARG A 297 12.34 -15.29 2.07
CA ARG A 297 12.69 -14.20 1.15
C ARG A 297 11.88 -12.97 1.50
N CYS A 298 12.57 -11.86 1.68
CA CYS A 298 12.02 -10.56 2.03
C CYS A 298 12.42 -9.55 0.96
N SER A 299 11.48 -8.74 0.48
CA SER A 299 11.74 -7.70 -0.50
C SER A 299 11.31 -6.33 0.02
N PHE A 300 12.16 -5.35 -0.21
CA PHE A 300 12.00 -3.94 0.10
C PHE A 300 12.13 -3.12 -1.18
N THR A 301 11.88 -1.82 -1.11
CA THR A 301 11.98 -0.92 -2.27
C THR A 301 13.32 -1.06 -3.01
N ARG A 302 14.44 -1.12 -2.27
CA ARG A 302 15.80 -1.24 -2.82
C ARG A 302 16.40 -2.64 -2.66
N TRP A 303 15.99 -3.42 -1.67
CA TRP A 303 16.67 -4.66 -1.27
C TRP A 303 15.84 -5.91 -1.53
N ARG A 304 16.51 -6.97 -1.99
CA ARG A 304 15.97 -8.33 -2.06
C ARG A 304 16.84 -9.21 -1.18
N ILE A 305 16.31 -9.62 -0.03
CA ILE A 305 17.06 -10.33 1.01
C ILE A 305 16.58 -11.77 1.11
N THR A 306 17.51 -12.71 1.08
CA THR A 306 17.28 -14.11 1.47
C THR A 306 17.83 -14.32 2.87
N LEU A 307 16.98 -14.75 3.81
CA LEU A 307 17.38 -15.02 5.18
C LEU A 307 17.24 -16.51 5.49
N ARG A 308 18.31 -17.11 6.00
CA ARG A 308 18.28 -18.41 6.65
C ARG A 308 17.76 -18.27 8.06
N VAL A 309 16.65 -18.93 8.37
CA VAL A 309 16.09 -18.96 9.71
C VAL A 309 16.82 -20.03 10.47
N VAL A 310 17.44 -19.68 11.60
CA VAL A 310 18.19 -20.60 12.44
C VAL A 310 17.67 -20.55 13.87
N ILE A 311 17.51 -21.71 14.50
CA ILE A 311 17.22 -21.81 15.93
C ILE A 311 18.57 -21.86 16.64
N VAL A 312 18.85 -20.87 17.47
CA VAL A 312 20.12 -20.75 18.19
C VAL A 312 19.92 -21.00 19.69
N PRO A 313 20.89 -21.61 20.37
CA PRO A 313 20.90 -21.67 21.83
C PRO A 313 20.94 -20.25 22.42
N VAL A 314 20.36 -20.09 23.61
CA VAL A 314 20.39 -18.80 24.32
C VAL A 314 21.80 -18.58 24.85
N PRO A 315 22.52 -17.51 24.43
CA PRO A 315 23.86 -17.24 24.93
C PRO A 315 23.84 -16.86 26.41
N ASP A 316 24.92 -17.21 27.12
CA ASP A 316 25.14 -16.77 28.50
C ASP A 316 25.09 -15.24 28.60
N GLY A 317 24.33 -14.70 29.56
CA GLY A 317 24.15 -13.26 29.76
C GLY A 317 22.97 -12.62 29.00
N LEU A 318 22.25 -13.35 28.15
CA LEU A 318 20.96 -12.91 27.60
C LEU A 318 19.83 -13.23 28.61
N GLU A 319 19.85 -12.58 29.77
CA GLU A 319 18.82 -12.73 30.81
C GLU A 319 17.49 -12.05 30.44
N GLU A 320 16.44 -12.20 31.27
CA GLU A 320 15.07 -11.72 30.99
C GLU A 320 14.98 -10.27 30.49
N ASN A 321 15.94 -9.41 30.87
CA ASN A 321 16.07 -8.00 30.48
C ASN A 321 17.21 -7.73 29.49
N ALA A 322 17.36 -8.56 28.46
CA ALA A 322 18.38 -8.34 27.44
C ALA A 322 18.24 -6.95 26.78
N PRO A 323 19.31 -6.13 26.74
CA PRO A 323 19.21 -4.76 26.26
C PRO A 323 18.72 -4.71 24.80
N GLY A 324 17.56 -4.08 24.59
CA GLY A 324 16.97 -3.86 23.28
C GLY A 324 15.93 -4.90 22.81
N GLY A 325 15.51 -5.83 23.67
CA GLY A 325 14.45 -6.79 23.35
C GLY A 325 13.80 -7.44 24.58
N ARG A 326 12.90 -8.39 24.37
CA ARG A 326 12.17 -9.09 25.42
C ARG A 326 11.76 -10.51 24.99
N TRP A 327 11.40 -11.32 25.97
CA TRP A 327 10.77 -12.63 25.75
C TRP A 327 9.25 -12.49 25.60
N ALA A 328 8.68 -13.17 24.62
CA ALA A 328 7.25 -13.19 24.35
C ALA A 328 6.73 -14.63 24.33
N GLY A 329 5.65 -14.90 25.09
CA GLY A 329 4.92 -16.16 25.03
C GLY A 329 4.12 -16.30 23.74
N GLY A 330 3.52 -17.48 23.50
CA GLY A 330 2.83 -17.73 22.23
C GLY A 330 1.56 -16.91 22.00
N ASP A 331 0.79 -16.60 23.04
CA ASP A 331 -0.38 -15.72 22.90
C ASP A 331 0.02 -14.27 22.60
N GLU A 332 1.08 -13.77 23.25
CA GLU A 332 1.65 -12.46 22.92
C GLU A 332 2.18 -12.45 21.48
N LEU A 333 2.97 -13.47 21.10
CA LEU A 333 3.50 -13.57 19.74
C LEU A 333 2.39 -13.59 18.68
N ALA A 334 1.25 -14.21 18.99
CA ALA A 334 0.08 -14.24 18.12
C ALA A 334 -0.57 -12.86 17.95
N SER A 335 -0.66 -12.07 19.03
CA SER A 335 -1.28 -10.74 19.02
C SER A 335 -0.38 -9.65 18.45
N LEU A 336 0.95 -9.79 18.55
CA LEU A 336 1.89 -8.75 18.12
C LEU A 336 1.81 -8.46 16.61
N PRO A 337 1.89 -7.18 16.20
CA PRO A 337 2.11 -6.80 14.81
C PRO A 337 3.59 -7.00 14.46
N LEU A 338 3.88 -7.86 13.48
CA LEU A 338 5.25 -8.17 13.08
C LEU A 338 5.55 -7.69 11.66
N PRO A 339 6.81 -7.33 11.36
CA PRO A 339 7.27 -7.17 9.98
C PRO A 339 7.08 -8.48 9.19
N ALA A 340 6.94 -8.38 7.87
CA ALA A 340 6.56 -9.52 7.03
C ALA A 340 7.47 -10.76 7.17
N GLY A 341 8.79 -10.55 7.32
CA GLY A 341 9.74 -11.63 7.57
C GLY A 341 9.47 -12.35 8.90
N SER A 342 9.37 -11.57 9.98
CA SER A 342 9.07 -12.08 11.33
C SER A 342 7.68 -12.72 11.43
N ALA A 343 6.68 -12.15 10.76
CA ALA A 343 5.33 -12.71 10.69
C ALA A 343 5.32 -14.08 9.98
N ARG A 344 6.23 -14.30 9.02
CA ARG A 344 6.41 -15.60 8.35
C ARG A 344 7.07 -16.61 9.28
N VAL A 345 8.10 -16.22 10.01
CA VAL A 345 8.75 -17.09 11.00
C VAL A 345 7.79 -17.46 12.13
N ARG A 346 6.99 -16.51 12.64
CA ARG A 346 5.90 -16.80 13.59
C ARG A 346 4.98 -17.92 13.10
N LYS A 347 4.56 -17.88 11.83
CA LYS A 347 3.73 -18.95 11.24
C LYS A 347 4.47 -20.29 11.17
N MET A 348 5.78 -20.27 10.87
CA MET A 348 6.61 -21.48 10.85
C MET A 348 6.72 -22.09 12.25
N LEU A 349 6.94 -21.27 13.28
CA LEU A 349 7.04 -21.73 14.67
C LEU A 349 5.74 -22.35 15.18
N PHE A 350 4.59 -21.69 14.95
CA PHE A 350 3.28 -22.25 15.32
C PHE A 350 2.97 -23.54 14.56
N ARG A 351 3.33 -23.63 13.27
CA ARG A 351 3.12 -24.85 12.48
C ARG A 351 3.98 -26.02 12.94
N ALA A 352 5.20 -25.74 13.41
CA ALA A 352 6.12 -26.74 13.92
C ALA A 352 5.86 -27.14 15.38
N GLY A 353 4.89 -26.51 16.06
CA GLY A 353 4.59 -26.78 17.46
C GLY A 353 5.67 -26.32 18.45
N LEU A 354 6.62 -25.48 18.01
CA LEU A 354 7.72 -25.00 18.87
C LEU A 354 7.29 -23.92 19.87
N ILE A 355 6.14 -23.29 19.62
CA ILE A 355 5.49 -22.32 20.52
C ILE A 355 4.00 -22.64 20.51
N ALA A 356 3.39 -22.76 21.69
CA ALA A 356 1.95 -22.98 21.84
C ALA A 356 1.21 -21.64 21.98
N CYS A 357 0.08 -21.48 21.30
CA CYS A 357 -0.84 -20.35 21.46
C CYS A 357 -2.13 -20.89 22.07
N LEU A 358 -2.35 -20.62 23.36
CA LEU A 358 -3.45 -21.20 24.13
C LEU A 358 -4.80 -20.62 23.69
N SER A 359 -4.81 -19.41 23.13
CA SER A 359 -5.99 -18.76 22.54
C SER A 359 -6.39 -19.29 21.15
N ARG A 360 -5.54 -20.12 20.52
CA ARG A 360 -5.93 -20.90 19.33
C ARG A 360 -6.36 -22.28 19.79
N THR A 361 -7.66 -22.45 20.03
CA THR A 361 -8.24 -23.79 20.02
C THR A 361 -7.87 -24.46 18.69
N PRO A 362 -7.33 -25.69 18.70
CA PRO A 362 -7.12 -26.42 17.46
C PRO A 362 -8.47 -26.51 16.75
N LYS A 363 -8.49 -26.23 15.43
CA LYS A 363 -9.65 -26.59 14.61
C LYS A 363 -9.86 -28.09 14.80
N ALA A 364 -10.90 -28.45 15.55
CA ALA A 364 -11.39 -29.82 15.57
C ALA A 364 -11.84 -30.16 14.14
N GLY A 365 -11.35 -31.30 13.62
CA GLY A 365 -11.89 -31.95 12.42
C GLY A 365 -11.08 -31.76 11.14
N ALA A 366 -10.16 -32.69 10.90
CA ALA A 366 -9.88 -33.25 9.57
C ALA A 366 -9.30 -34.66 9.79
N GLU A 367 -10.17 -35.59 10.18
CA GLU A 367 -10.08 -36.98 9.72
C GLU A 367 -10.85 -37.10 8.41
#